data_AF-A0A2U1BEI7-F1
#
_entry.id   AF-A0A2U1BEI7-F1
#
_cell.length_a   1.000
_cell.length_b   1.000
_cell.length_c   1.000
_cell.angle_alpha   90.00
_cell.angle_beta   90.00
_cell.angle_gamma   90.00
#
_symmetry.space_group_name_H-M   'P 1'
#
loop_
_entity.id
_entity.type
_entity.pdbx_description
1 polymer ?
#
loop_
_entity_poly.entity_id
_entity_poly.type
_entity_poly.pdbx_seq_one_letter_code
_entity_poly.pdbx_strand_id
1 'polypeptide(L)'
;MANIIKKLINGILGDVVQLDHSAQDIDDTITKTSQLTGRNLLDNWYFADPINQRGQTSYTGAVYGVDRWRSLTGNTISVEMSGLRITGSNDTSFSNMIQQNIPEELLNALDGKTVTASILVAENTGGGAVATRLGSIPGSAVTTGLSTFTVTFNKISHSYFSIQCATPNTANFVVQAVKLELGTQQTLARKAVDGTWTLIDPPPNKAEELAKCQRYFYRKKGTGPYSYYGNGYIDSENGAFIFVNVPEMRVEPTVSASGNFILSIPRKAISVTSISYGGASTNGFNRISVSATSSLTSNTPVMLQADNDTSTYIDFSADL
;
A
#
# COMPACT_ATOMS: atom_id res chain seq x y z
N MET A 1 36.16 -7.06 -8.46
CA MET A 1 37.48 -7.63 -8.80
C MET A 1 38.48 -6.49 -8.70
N ALA A 2 39.31 -6.45 -7.66
CA ALA A 2 40.19 -5.30 -7.46
C ALA A 2 41.30 -5.26 -8.52
N ASN A 3 41.40 -4.14 -9.25
CA ASN A 3 42.45 -3.92 -10.25
C ASN A 3 43.64 -3.22 -9.60
N ILE A 4 44.85 -3.70 -9.89
CA ILE A 4 46.08 -3.03 -9.46
C ILE A 4 46.50 -2.05 -10.54
N ILE A 5 46.64 -0.77 -10.17
CA ILE A 5 47.13 0.29 -11.05
C ILE A 5 48.35 0.98 -10.43
N LYS A 6 49.28 1.37 -11.29
CA LYS A 6 50.48 2.11 -10.88
C LYS A 6 50.16 3.59 -10.73
N LYS A 7 50.43 4.16 -9.54
CA LYS A 7 50.21 5.58 -9.25
C LYS A 7 51.45 6.19 -8.63
N LEU A 8 51.77 7.42 -9.03
CA LEU A 8 52.87 8.18 -8.43
C LEU A 8 52.39 8.76 -7.09
N ILE A 9 53.00 8.35 -5.98
CA ILE A 9 52.72 8.87 -4.63
C ILE A 9 54.01 9.46 -4.10
N ASN A 10 54.01 10.76 -3.83
CA ASN A 10 55.18 11.51 -3.34
C ASN A 10 56.46 11.29 -4.18
N GLY A 11 56.31 11.17 -5.50
CA GLY A 11 57.44 10.99 -6.44
C GLY A 11 57.92 9.56 -6.62
N ILE A 12 57.33 8.57 -5.95
CA ILE A 12 57.65 7.15 -6.11
C ILE A 12 56.47 6.44 -6.80
N LEU A 13 56.77 5.63 -7.81
CA LEU A 13 55.78 4.76 -8.46
C LEU A 13 55.42 3.61 -7.52
N GLY A 14 54.17 3.56 -7.06
CA GLY A 14 53.64 2.49 -6.21
C GLY A 14 52.47 1.77 -6.86
N ASP A 15 52.32 0.48 -6.54
CA ASP A 15 51.14 -0.30 -6.91
C ASP A 15 50.00 0.07 -5.95
N VAL A 16 48.89 0.54 -6.50
CA VAL A 16 47.68 0.90 -5.74
C VAL A 16 46.55 -0.03 -6.13
N VAL A 17 45.89 -0.60 -5.13
CA VAL A 17 44.67 -1.39 -5.32
C VAL A 17 43.51 -0.42 -5.55
N GLN A 18 42.99 -0.37 -6.76
CA GLN A 18 41.78 0.37 -7.08
C GLN A 18 40.57 -0.50 -6.74
N LEU A 19 39.79 -0.04 -5.77
CA LEU A 19 38.49 -0.63 -5.44
C LEU A 19 37.47 -0.21 -6.51
N ASP A 20 36.60 -1.14 -6.91
CA ASP A 20 35.55 -0.91 -7.92
C ASP A 20 34.46 0.06 -7.46
N HIS A 21 34.44 0.42 -6.17
CA HIS A 21 33.49 1.32 -5.56
C HIS A 21 34.24 2.44 -4.85
N SER A 22 33.75 3.68 -4.98
CA SER A 22 34.30 4.80 -4.23
C SER A 22 33.93 4.69 -2.75
N ALA A 23 34.68 5.38 -1.88
CA ALA A 23 34.32 5.50 -0.48
C ALA A 23 32.92 6.11 -0.28
N GLN A 24 32.50 7.00 -1.19
CA GLN A 24 31.16 7.58 -1.20
C GLN A 24 30.09 6.53 -1.56
N ASP A 25 30.34 5.68 -2.56
CA ASP A 25 29.40 4.60 -2.91
C ASP A 25 29.24 3.60 -1.75
N ILE A 26 30.33 3.33 -1.04
CA ILE A 26 30.32 2.48 0.16
C ILE A 26 29.52 3.17 1.29
N ASP A 27 29.78 4.44 1.55
CA ASP A 27 29.10 5.21 2.62
C ASP A 27 27.60 5.40 2.34
N ASP A 28 27.23 5.69 1.09
CA ASP A 28 25.84 5.77 0.65
C ASP A 28 25.13 4.43 0.77
N THR A 29 25.84 3.33 0.46
CA THR A 29 25.29 1.98 0.60
C THR A 29 25.15 1.60 2.08
N ILE A 30 26.11 1.92 2.94
CA ILE A 30 26.05 1.68 4.38
C ILE A 30 24.93 2.49 5.02
N THR A 31 24.78 3.77 4.65
CA THR A 31 23.77 4.68 5.17
C THR A 31 22.35 4.24 4.76
N LYS A 32 22.16 3.84 3.51
CA LYS A 32 20.87 3.27 3.06
C LYS A 32 20.58 1.92 3.73
N THR A 33 21.59 1.07 3.93
CA THR A 33 21.43 -0.26 4.55
C THR A 33 21.12 -0.16 6.04
N SER A 34 21.82 0.73 6.78
CA SER A 34 21.58 0.94 8.22
C SER A 34 20.23 1.60 8.50
N GLN A 35 19.69 2.36 7.54
CA GLN A 35 18.35 2.91 7.63
C GLN A 35 17.27 1.83 7.56
N LEU A 36 17.50 0.69 6.88
CA LEU A 36 16.49 -0.35 6.68
C LEU A 36 16.45 -1.41 7.78
N THR A 37 17.54 -1.60 8.53
CA THR A 37 17.59 -2.62 9.60
C THR A 37 16.60 -2.30 10.73
N GLY A 38 15.71 -3.26 11.03
CA GLY A 38 14.66 -3.12 12.05
C GLY A 38 13.42 -2.33 11.62
N ARG A 39 13.45 -1.66 10.46
CA ARG A 39 12.25 -1.04 9.87
C ARG A 39 11.36 -2.11 9.25
N ASN A 40 10.04 -1.93 9.35
CA ASN A 40 9.12 -2.73 8.55
C ASN A 40 9.12 -2.22 7.10
N LEU A 41 9.35 -3.13 6.17
CA LEU A 41 9.34 -2.88 4.73
C LEU A 41 7.92 -3.00 4.13
N LEU A 42 6.94 -3.42 4.93
CA LEU A 42 5.53 -3.43 4.58
C LEU A 42 4.86 -2.15 5.05
N ASP A 43 3.94 -1.65 4.22
CA ASP A 43 3.03 -0.58 4.59
C ASP A 43 1.80 -1.15 5.32
N ASN A 44 1.15 -0.36 6.17
CA ASN A 44 -0.11 -0.67 6.82
C ASN A 44 -0.13 -2.07 7.48
N TRP A 45 0.95 -2.40 8.18
CA TRP A 45 1.27 -3.75 8.65
C TRP A 45 0.68 -4.09 10.02
N TYR A 46 0.25 -3.06 10.77
CA TYR A 46 -0.34 -3.18 12.08
C TYR A 46 -1.88 -3.21 11.96
N PHE A 47 -2.45 -4.40 12.09
CA PHE A 47 -3.82 -4.68 11.72
C PHE A 47 -4.85 -4.43 12.81
N ALA A 48 -4.42 -4.17 14.04
CA ALA A 48 -5.33 -3.78 15.12
C ALA A 48 -5.77 -2.30 15.02
N ASP A 49 -5.04 -1.47 14.26
CA ASP A 49 -5.48 -0.12 13.90
C ASP A 49 -5.02 0.26 12.47
N PRO A 50 -5.57 -0.40 11.43
CA PRO A 50 -5.09 -0.23 10.07
C PRO A 50 -5.59 1.09 9.47
N ILE A 51 -4.83 1.60 8.50
CA ILE A 51 -5.34 2.60 7.56
C ILE A 51 -6.42 1.94 6.69
N ASN A 52 -7.61 2.53 6.71
CA ASN A 52 -8.79 2.00 6.02
C ASN A 52 -9.61 3.14 5.40
N GLN A 53 -9.03 3.83 4.41
CA GLN A 53 -9.62 4.99 3.75
C GLN A 53 -10.91 4.64 2.98
N ARG A 54 -11.06 3.37 2.57
CA ARG A 54 -12.29 2.83 1.97
C ARG A 54 -13.44 2.71 2.97
N GLY A 55 -13.13 2.60 4.26
CA GLY A 55 -14.08 2.71 5.35
C GLY A 55 -15.10 1.58 5.47
N GLN A 56 -14.90 0.44 4.79
CA GLN A 56 -15.74 -0.74 4.97
C GLN A 56 -15.25 -1.54 6.18
N THR A 57 -16.17 -2.24 6.84
CA THR A 57 -15.86 -3.16 7.95
C THR A 57 -15.53 -4.56 7.47
N SER A 58 -15.86 -4.89 6.21
CA SER A 58 -15.57 -6.18 5.59
C SER A 58 -15.38 -6.04 4.09
N TYR A 59 -14.50 -6.86 3.52
CA TYR A 59 -14.15 -6.90 2.11
C TYR A 59 -14.16 -8.35 1.63
N THR A 60 -15.00 -8.68 0.64
CA THR A 60 -15.16 -10.06 0.16
C THR A 60 -14.80 -10.18 -1.30
N GLY A 61 -14.06 -11.23 -1.65
CA GLY A 61 -13.68 -11.55 -3.03
C GLY A 61 -12.33 -10.96 -3.44
N ALA A 62 -12.09 -10.94 -4.74
CA ALA A 62 -10.83 -10.49 -5.33
C ALA A 62 -10.73 -8.95 -5.35
N VAL A 63 -10.56 -8.34 -4.18
CA VAL A 63 -10.63 -6.89 -3.96
C VAL A 63 -9.48 -6.38 -3.07
N TYR A 64 -9.16 -5.09 -3.19
CA TYR A 64 -8.39 -4.41 -2.14
C TYR A 64 -9.25 -4.27 -0.89
N GLY A 65 -8.67 -4.64 0.25
CA GLY A 65 -9.27 -4.49 1.57
C GLY A 65 -8.84 -3.19 2.22
N VAL A 66 -8.33 -3.29 3.46
CA VAL A 66 -7.58 -2.17 4.07
C VAL A 66 -6.43 -1.76 3.17
N ASP A 67 -6.06 -0.48 3.20
CA ASP A 67 -5.15 0.12 2.24
C ASP A 67 -3.85 -0.70 2.11
N ARG A 68 -3.35 -0.88 0.87
CA ARG A 68 -2.17 -1.69 0.49
C ARG A 68 -2.36 -3.22 0.51
N TRP A 69 -3.43 -3.73 1.10
CA TRP A 69 -3.68 -5.17 1.20
C TRP A 69 -4.80 -5.61 0.28
N ARG A 70 -4.58 -6.72 -0.43
CA ARG A 70 -5.52 -7.26 -1.42
C ARG A 70 -5.78 -8.74 -1.20
N SER A 71 -7.04 -9.14 -1.29
CA SER A 71 -7.43 -10.52 -1.52
C SER A 71 -7.46 -10.79 -3.03
N LEU A 72 -6.89 -11.92 -3.46
CA LEU A 72 -6.93 -12.36 -4.86
C LEU A 72 -8.02 -13.39 -5.16
N THR A 73 -8.62 -13.96 -4.12
CA THR A 73 -9.62 -15.03 -4.24
C THR A 73 -10.86 -14.68 -3.42
N GLY A 74 -11.77 -15.64 -3.23
CA GLY A 74 -13.04 -15.46 -2.54
C GLY A 74 -12.97 -15.14 -1.05
N ASN A 75 -11.80 -14.84 -0.48
CA ASN A 75 -11.64 -14.60 0.96
C ASN A 75 -12.40 -13.36 1.43
N THR A 76 -12.71 -13.36 2.72
CA THR A 76 -13.27 -12.20 3.40
C THR A 76 -12.25 -11.64 4.39
N ILE A 77 -11.99 -10.33 4.31
CA ILE A 77 -11.18 -9.57 5.25
C ILE A 77 -12.13 -8.71 6.08
N SER A 78 -12.24 -8.99 7.37
CA SER A 78 -13.03 -8.19 8.30
C SER A 78 -12.12 -7.41 9.24
N VAL A 79 -12.44 -6.15 9.47
CA VAL A 79 -11.67 -5.25 10.34
C VAL A 79 -12.19 -5.40 11.76
N GLU A 80 -11.37 -5.93 12.66
CA GLU A 80 -11.68 -6.14 14.08
C GLU A 80 -10.72 -5.34 14.97
N MET A 81 -11.09 -5.15 16.24
CA MET A 81 -10.28 -4.39 17.19
C MET A 81 -8.90 -5.03 17.48
N SER A 82 -8.81 -6.35 17.39
CA SER A 82 -7.59 -7.12 17.66
C SER A 82 -6.75 -7.42 16.42
N GLY A 83 -7.22 -7.05 15.22
CA GLY A 83 -6.57 -7.40 13.97
C GLY A 83 -7.52 -7.50 12.78
N LEU A 84 -6.99 -8.01 11.67
CA LEU A 84 -7.82 -8.42 10.54
C LEU A 84 -8.25 -9.85 10.75
N ARG A 85 -9.57 -10.10 10.77
CA ARG A 85 -10.11 -11.44 10.64
C ARG A 85 -10.12 -11.82 9.17
N ILE A 86 -9.44 -12.90 8.83
CA ILE A 86 -9.37 -13.41 7.47
C ILE A 86 -10.07 -14.76 7.44
N THR A 87 -11.18 -14.81 6.72
CA THR A 87 -11.96 -16.02 6.50
C THR A 87 -11.72 -16.51 5.09
N GLY A 88 -11.32 -17.77 4.95
CA GLY A 88 -11.04 -18.34 3.64
C GLY A 88 -12.32 -18.73 2.91
N SER A 89 -12.27 -18.67 1.59
CA SER A 89 -13.32 -19.23 0.73
C SER A 89 -13.23 -20.75 0.64
N ASN A 90 -14.28 -21.39 0.11
CA ASN A 90 -14.34 -22.84 -0.15
C ASN A 90 -13.35 -23.36 -1.22
N ASP A 91 -12.38 -22.56 -1.66
CA ASP A 91 -11.37 -22.91 -2.65
C ASP A 91 -10.17 -23.60 -1.98
N THR A 92 -9.93 -24.86 -2.35
CA THR A 92 -8.96 -25.76 -1.71
C THR A 92 -7.49 -25.42 -1.97
N SER A 93 -7.21 -24.38 -2.76
CA SER A 93 -5.87 -23.98 -3.14
C SER A 93 -5.35 -22.91 -2.16
N PHE A 94 -4.30 -23.21 -1.41
CA PHE A 94 -3.49 -22.34 -0.51
C PHE A 94 -2.94 -21.03 -1.11
N SER A 95 -3.67 -20.35 -1.98
CA SER A 95 -3.03 -19.62 -3.07
C SER A 95 -2.53 -18.23 -2.66
N ASN A 96 -3.27 -17.48 -1.84
CA ASN A 96 -2.88 -16.24 -1.15
C ASN A 96 -4.14 -15.68 -0.49
N MET A 97 -4.21 -15.66 0.84
CA MET A 97 -5.39 -15.12 1.51
C MET A 97 -5.47 -13.61 1.30
N ILE A 98 -4.39 -12.93 1.69
CA ILE A 98 -4.17 -11.52 1.42
C ILE A 98 -2.70 -11.31 1.06
N GLN A 99 -2.42 -10.29 0.25
CA GLN A 99 -1.07 -9.90 -0.10
C GLN A 99 -0.89 -8.39 -0.15
N GLN A 100 0.37 -7.98 0.00
CA GLN A 100 0.87 -6.68 -0.36
C GLN A 100 1.90 -6.85 -1.48
N ASN A 101 1.65 -6.20 -2.61
CA ASN A 101 2.61 -6.12 -3.69
C ASN A 101 3.76 -5.18 -3.29
N ILE A 102 4.98 -5.66 -3.46
CA ILE A 102 6.20 -4.92 -3.08
C ILE A 102 6.64 -4.09 -4.29
N PRO A 103 6.87 -2.78 -4.13
CA PRO A 103 7.31 -1.91 -5.22
C PRO A 103 8.62 -2.37 -5.85
N GLU A 104 8.77 -2.17 -7.16
CA GLU A 104 9.95 -2.65 -7.89
C GLU A 104 11.25 -2.06 -7.35
N GLU A 105 11.26 -0.81 -6.93
CA GLU A 105 12.44 -0.17 -6.32
C GLU A 105 12.89 -0.90 -5.05
N LEU A 106 11.94 -1.37 -4.23
CA LEU A 106 12.25 -2.12 -3.01
C LEU A 106 12.67 -3.55 -3.34
N LEU A 107 12.04 -4.19 -4.33
CA LEU A 107 12.47 -5.50 -4.82
C LEU A 107 13.92 -5.48 -5.32
N ASN A 108 14.31 -4.43 -6.05
CA ASN A 108 15.69 -4.24 -6.49
C ASN A 108 16.65 -4.05 -5.31
N ALA A 109 16.24 -3.29 -4.29
CA ALA A 109 17.06 -3.04 -3.11
C ALA A 109 17.27 -4.29 -2.23
N LEU A 110 16.30 -5.22 -2.23
CA LEU A 110 16.36 -6.46 -1.47
C LEU A 110 17.05 -7.61 -2.21
N ASP A 111 17.32 -7.48 -3.51
CA ASP A 111 17.88 -8.58 -4.30
C ASP A 111 19.24 -9.05 -3.76
N GLY A 112 19.38 -10.35 -3.57
CA GLY A 112 20.52 -11.00 -2.94
C GLY A 112 20.70 -10.71 -1.44
N LYS A 113 19.78 -9.99 -0.79
CA LYS A 113 19.86 -9.65 0.64
C LYS A 113 19.14 -10.67 1.50
N THR A 114 19.63 -10.86 2.72
CA THR A 114 18.91 -11.64 3.73
C THR A 114 17.79 -10.81 4.33
N VAL A 115 16.59 -11.37 4.37
CA VAL A 115 15.39 -10.76 4.95
C VAL A 115 14.72 -11.72 5.91
N THR A 116 14.02 -11.16 6.90
CA THR A 116 13.22 -11.90 7.86
C THR A 116 11.77 -11.45 7.76
N ALA A 117 10.87 -12.41 7.57
CA ALA A 117 9.43 -12.20 7.60
C ALA A 117 8.85 -12.77 8.89
N SER A 118 7.82 -12.12 9.42
CA SER A 118 7.11 -12.57 10.61
C SER A 118 5.62 -12.21 10.59
N ILE A 119 4.84 -13.01 11.31
CA ILE A 119 3.39 -12.84 11.48
C ILE A 119 2.99 -13.16 12.91
N LEU A 120 2.14 -12.31 13.48
CA LEU A 120 1.55 -12.52 14.79
C LEU A 120 0.05 -12.81 14.64
N VAL A 121 -0.34 -14.03 15.00
CA VAL A 121 -1.72 -14.52 14.94
C VAL A 121 -2.31 -14.51 16.33
N ALA A 122 -3.37 -13.72 16.53
CA ALA A 122 -4.04 -13.58 17.82
C ALA A 122 -5.04 -14.71 18.08
N GLU A 123 -5.77 -15.13 17.03
CA GLU A 123 -6.85 -16.12 17.15
C GLU A 123 -6.86 -17.04 15.93
N ASN A 124 -7.25 -18.31 16.16
CA ASN A 124 -7.55 -19.28 15.13
C ASN A 124 -8.74 -20.13 15.59
N THR A 125 -9.90 -19.90 14.99
CA THR A 125 -11.15 -20.62 15.29
C THR A 125 -11.59 -21.55 14.18
N GLY A 126 -10.95 -21.47 13.02
CA GLY A 126 -11.30 -22.28 11.86
C GLY A 126 -10.54 -23.59 11.75
N GLY A 127 -9.39 -23.72 12.43
CA GLY A 127 -8.50 -24.88 12.28
C GLY A 127 -7.57 -24.73 11.08
N GLY A 128 -6.45 -25.46 11.10
CA GLY A 128 -5.33 -25.25 10.17
C GLY A 128 -4.28 -24.28 10.70
N ALA A 129 -3.31 -23.92 9.87
CA ALA A 129 -2.19 -23.05 10.21
C ALA A 129 -1.96 -22.01 9.11
N VAL A 130 -1.50 -20.82 9.49
CA VAL A 130 -1.16 -19.75 8.56
C VAL A 130 0.34 -19.54 8.49
N ALA A 131 0.83 -19.14 7.32
CA ALA A 131 2.22 -18.82 7.07
C ALA A 131 2.32 -17.51 6.29
N THR A 132 3.43 -16.80 6.47
CA THR A 132 3.82 -15.75 5.54
C THR A 132 4.54 -16.35 4.34
N ARG A 133 4.51 -15.65 3.20
CA ARG A 133 5.25 -16.02 2.01
C ARG A 133 5.83 -14.77 1.36
N LEU A 134 7.05 -14.90 0.87
CA LEU A 134 7.74 -13.84 0.13
C LEU A 134 8.05 -14.35 -1.28
N GLY A 135 7.35 -13.83 -2.29
CA GLY A 135 7.42 -14.34 -3.66
C GLY A 135 7.07 -15.82 -3.71
N SER A 136 7.99 -16.67 -4.14
CA SER A 136 7.81 -18.13 -4.20
C SER A 136 8.11 -18.87 -2.88
N ILE A 137 8.66 -18.19 -1.88
CA ILE A 137 9.30 -18.78 -0.70
C ILE A 137 8.32 -18.83 0.48
N PRO A 138 7.80 -20.02 0.85
CA PRO A 138 6.90 -20.15 1.99
C PRO A 138 7.66 -20.06 3.31
N GLY A 139 7.04 -19.41 4.29
CA GLY A 139 7.48 -19.40 5.68
C GLY A 139 6.95 -20.58 6.49
N SER A 140 7.37 -20.62 7.76
CA SER A 140 6.86 -21.58 8.73
C SER A 140 5.40 -21.29 9.07
N ALA A 141 4.59 -22.34 9.16
CA ALA A 141 3.18 -22.22 9.52
C ALA A 141 2.98 -22.14 11.04
N VAL A 142 1.96 -21.42 11.49
CA VAL A 142 1.57 -21.25 12.89
C VAL A 142 0.07 -21.28 13.05
N THR A 143 -0.42 -21.87 14.15
CA THR A 143 -1.85 -21.87 14.50
C THR A 143 -2.22 -20.60 15.25
N THR A 144 -1.47 -20.25 16.29
CA THR A 144 -1.56 -18.99 17.05
C THR A 144 -0.18 -18.56 17.55
N GLY A 145 0.01 -17.27 17.80
CA GLY A 145 1.29 -16.70 18.21
C GLY A 145 2.16 -16.28 17.04
N LEU A 146 3.47 -16.21 17.27
CA LEU A 146 4.44 -15.71 16.31
C LEU A 146 4.98 -16.84 15.42
N SER A 147 5.01 -16.60 14.11
CA SER A 147 5.89 -17.32 13.18
C SER A 147 6.89 -16.36 12.57
N THR A 148 8.07 -16.90 12.25
CA THR A 148 9.11 -16.20 11.51
C THR A 148 9.82 -17.14 10.56
N PHE A 149 10.31 -16.58 9.46
CA PHE A 149 11.28 -17.24 8.59
C PHE A 149 12.28 -16.22 8.05
N THR A 150 13.50 -16.68 7.85
CA THR A 150 14.62 -15.88 7.33
C THR A 150 15.13 -16.51 6.05
N VAL A 151 15.33 -15.71 5.00
CA VAL A 151 15.77 -16.19 3.70
C VAL A 151 16.61 -15.14 2.98
N THR A 152 17.49 -15.59 2.09
CA THR A 152 18.07 -14.71 1.08
C THR A 152 17.02 -14.45 0.00
N PHE A 153 16.54 -13.21 -0.07
CA PHE A 153 15.62 -12.79 -1.11
C PHE A 153 16.35 -12.70 -2.44
N ASN A 154 15.80 -13.34 -3.46
CA ASN A 154 16.25 -13.21 -4.84
C ASN A 154 15.08 -12.65 -5.64
N LYS A 155 15.30 -11.54 -6.34
CA LYS A 155 14.27 -10.87 -7.14
C LYS A 155 13.77 -11.84 -8.21
N ILE A 156 12.46 -12.02 -8.24
CA ILE A 156 11.73 -12.60 -9.37
C ILE A 156 10.77 -11.53 -9.92
N SER A 157 10.28 -11.73 -11.14
CA SER A 157 9.48 -10.72 -11.85
C SER A 157 8.22 -10.25 -11.12
N HIS A 158 7.67 -11.04 -10.18
CA HIS A 158 6.49 -10.71 -9.39
C HIS A 158 6.62 -11.15 -7.92
N SER A 159 7.36 -10.38 -7.12
CA SER A 159 7.48 -10.65 -5.68
C SER A 159 6.48 -9.84 -4.87
N TYR A 160 5.76 -10.53 -4.00
CA TYR A 160 4.79 -9.99 -3.06
C TYR A 160 5.07 -10.57 -1.67
N PHE A 161 4.58 -9.88 -0.64
CA PHE A 161 4.43 -10.47 0.67
C PHE A 161 2.98 -10.92 0.85
N SER A 162 2.76 -12.15 1.28
CA SER A 162 1.40 -12.67 1.48
C SER A 162 1.23 -13.46 2.75
N ILE A 163 -0.01 -13.56 3.19
CA ILE A 163 -0.47 -14.47 4.24
C ILE A 163 -1.20 -15.62 3.55
N GLN A 164 -0.84 -16.85 3.87
CA GLN A 164 -1.38 -18.08 3.30
C GLN A 164 -1.90 -19.00 4.40
N CYS A 165 -2.87 -19.85 4.08
CA CYS A 165 -3.44 -20.84 5.01
C CYS A 165 -3.36 -22.27 4.47
N ALA A 166 -2.93 -23.18 5.36
CA ALA A 166 -2.99 -24.65 5.35
C ALA A 166 -4.25 -25.28 4.74
N THR A 167 -5.39 -24.67 5.00
CA THR A 167 -6.69 -25.26 4.76
C THR A 167 -7.66 -24.10 4.57
N PRO A 168 -7.70 -23.50 3.37
CA PRO A 168 -8.44 -22.24 3.16
C PRO A 168 -9.91 -22.36 3.52
N ASN A 169 -10.54 -23.49 3.24
CA ASN A 169 -11.96 -23.76 3.54
C ASN A 169 -12.26 -23.81 5.05
N THR A 170 -11.23 -23.88 5.88
CA THR A 170 -11.33 -23.86 7.33
C THR A 170 -10.63 -22.62 7.90
N ALA A 171 -10.28 -21.63 7.07
CA ALA A 171 -9.55 -20.48 7.56
C ALA A 171 -10.48 -19.52 8.30
N ASN A 172 -10.17 -19.25 9.55
CA ASN A 172 -10.77 -18.19 10.34
C ASN A 172 -9.76 -17.73 11.39
N PHE A 173 -8.91 -16.78 10.98
CA PHE A 173 -7.78 -16.31 11.77
C PHE A 173 -7.90 -14.82 12.02
N VAL A 174 -7.51 -14.37 13.21
CA VAL A 174 -7.27 -12.96 13.47
C VAL A 174 -5.77 -12.71 13.44
N VAL A 175 -5.31 -11.97 12.43
CA VAL A 175 -3.92 -11.56 12.31
C VAL A 175 -3.77 -10.16 12.89
N GLN A 176 -2.90 -10.02 13.88
CA GLN A 176 -2.68 -8.74 14.56
C GLN A 176 -1.67 -7.86 13.84
N ALA A 177 -0.60 -8.45 13.32
CA ALA A 177 0.46 -7.72 12.64
C ALA A 177 1.37 -8.64 11.82
N VAL A 178 2.09 -8.05 10.87
CA VAL A 178 3.12 -8.70 10.06
C VAL A 178 4.35 -7.80 9.94
N LYS A 179 5.53 -8.37 9.71
CA LYS A 179 6.76 -7.61 9.47
C LYS A 179 7.59 -8.27 8.39
N LEU A 180 8.15 -7.46 7.50
CA LEU A 180 9.25 -7.84 6.60
C LEU A 180 10.42 -6.93 6.91
N GLU A 181 11.57 -7.52 7.21
CA GLU A 181 12.73 -6.81 7.75
C GLU A 181 13.99 -7.20 6.98
N LEU A 182 14.91 -6.24 6.82
CA LEU A 182 16.26 -6.53 6.33
C LEU A 182 17.10 -7.11 7.47
N GLY A 183 17.75 -8.24 7.21
CA GLY A 183 18.60 -8.94 8.18
C GLY A 183 18.07 -10.32 8.55
N THR A 184 18.63 -10.88 9.63
CA THR A 184 18.33 -12.26 10.07
C THR A 184 17.39 -12.33 11.27
N GLN A 185 17.10 -11.18 11.89
CA GLN A 185 16.37 -11.09 13.14
C GLN A 185 14.96 -10.58 12.88
N GLN A 186 13.99 -11.26 13.49
CA GLN A 186 12.64 -10.74 13.62
C GLN A 186 12.60 -9.76 14.80
N THR A 187 11.91 -8.64 14.63
CA THR A 187 11.62 -7.67 15.70
C THR A 187 10.14 -7.31 15.80
N LEU A 188 9.25 -8.14 15.22
CA LEU A 188 7.81 -7.94 15.34
C LEU A 188 7.29 -8.09 16.78
N ALA A 189 7.53 -9.24 17.41
CA ALA A 189 6.93 -9.57 18.70
C ALA A 189 7.85 -10.44 19.57
N ARG A 190 7.62 -10.43 20.87
CA ARG A 190 8.27 -11.32 21.83
C ARG A 190 7.24 -11.96 22.75
N LYS A 191 7.56 -13.15 23.24
CA LYS A 191 6.77 -13.81 24.28
C LYS A 191 7.18 -13.24 25.64
N ALA A 192 6.23 -12.65 26.35
CA ALA A 192 6.42 -12.17 27.71
C ALA A 192 6.50 -13.34 28.71
N VAL A 193 6.90 -13.04 29.94
CA VAL A 193 7.13 -14.03 31.00
C VAL A 193 5.86 -14.80 31.36
N ASP A 194 4.70 -14.16 31.23
CA ASP A 194 3.37 -14.75 31.44
C ASP A 194 2.91 -15.65 30.27
N GLY A 195 3.71 -15.76 29.21
CA GLY A 195 3.39 -16.53 28.01
C GLY A 195 2.63 -15.76 26.94
N THR A 196 2.27 -14.49 27.18
CA THR A 196 1.54 -13.64 26.23
C THR A 196 2.47 -13.10 25.14
N TRP A 197 2.01 -13.05 23.90
CA TRP A 197 2.76 -12.38 22.82
C TRP A 197 2.52 -10.88 22.86
N THR A 198 3.59 -10.10 22.78
CA THR A 198 3.56 -8.62 22.76
C THR A 198 4.41 -8.11 21.62
N LEU A 199 3.95 -7.05 20.95
CA LEU A 199 4.79 -6.37 19.96
C LEU A 199 6.04 -5.79 20.63
N ILE A 200 7.17 -5.86 19.94
CA ILE A 200 8.43 -5.28 20.42
C ILE A 200 8.42 -3.77 20.20
N ASP A 201 8.05 -3.34 18.99
CA ASP A 201 7.93 -1.92 18.65
C ASP A 201 6.55 -1.38 19.07
N PRO A 202 6.45 -0.08 19.41
CA PRO A 202 5.15 0.56 19.54
C PRO A 202 4.36 0.50 18.21
N PRO A 203 3.03 0.65 18.26
CA PRO A 203 2.23 0.83 17.05
C PRO A 203 2.82 1.92 16.14
N PRO A 204 2.74 1.76 14.81
CA PRO A 204 3.33 2.72 13.88
C PRO A 204 2.65 4.09 13.98
N ASN A 205 3.37 5.14 13.60
CA ASN A 205 2.77 6.47 13.50
C ASN A 205 1.67 6.46 12.42
N LYS A 206 0.42 6.68 12.85
CA LYS A 206 -0.75 6.60 11.97
C LYS A 206 -0.72 7.64 10.83
N ALA A 207 -0.16 8.82 11.07
CA ALA A 207 -0.06 9.85 10.03
C ALA A 207 0.96 9.47 8.95
N GLU A 208 2.08 8.84 9.35
CA GLU A 208 3.08 8.34 8.41
C GLU A 208 2.53 7.16 7.59
N GLU A 209 1.84 6.22 8.24
CA GLU A 209 1.19 5.10 7.54
C GLU A 209 0.10 5.58 6.60
N LEU A 210 -0.69 6.60 6.99
CA LEU A 210 -1.65 7.24 6.10
C LEU A 210 -0.98 7.86 4.89
N ALA A 211 0.12 8.60 5.06
CA ALA A 211 0.86 9.20 3.96
C ALA A 211 1.42 8.15 2.98
N LYS A 212 1.92 7.02 3.49
CA LYS A 212 2.35 5.89 2.65
C LYS A 212 1.18 5.29 1.87
N CYS A 213 0.05 5.05 2.53
CA CYS A 213 -1.16 4.50 1.90
C CYS A 213 -1.75 5.42 0.84
N GLN A 214 -1.73 6.74 1.10
CA GLN A 214 -2.27 7.76 0.20
C GLN A 214 -1.57 7.83 -1.16
N ARG A 215 -0.34 7.34 -1.27
CA ARG A 215 0.34 7.19 -2.57
C ARG A 215 -0.31 6.13 -3.46
N TYR A 216 -1.05 5.18 -2.89
CA TYR A 216 -1.70 4.06 -3.59
C TYR A 216 -3.21 4.21 -3.66
N PHE A 217 -3.83 4.77 -2.63
CA PHE A 217 -5.26 5.01 -2.65
C PHE A 217 -5.60 6.28 -1.87
N TYR A 218 -6.39 7.15 -2.50
CA TYR A 218 -6.93 8.33 -1.85
C TYR A 218 -8.42 8.46 -2.14
N ARG A 219 -9.21 8.58 -1.07
CA ARG A 219 -10.63 8.89 -1.13
C ARG A 219 -10.85 10.32 -0.69
N LYS A 220 -11.33 11.17 -1.60
CA LYS A 220 -11.91 12.46 -1.26
C LYS A 220 -13.38 12.24 -0.93
N LYS A 221 -13.74 12.24 0.34
CA LYS A 221 -15.13 12.06 0.80
C LYS A 221 -15.79 13.40 1.10
N GLY A 222 -17.07 13.52 0.77
CA GLY A 222 -17.90 14.65 1.18
C GLY A 222 -18.07 14.70 2.69
N THR A 223 -18.07 15.90 3.25
CA THR A 223 -18.34 16.18 4.67
C THR A 223 -19.78 16.63 4.93
N GLY A 224 -20.57 16.83 3.87
CA GLY A 224 -21.97 17.24 3.95
C GLY A 224 -22.67 17.13 2.59
N PRO A 225 -23.98 17.41 2.55
CA PRO A 225 -24.83 17.20 1.37
C PRO A 225 -24.42 18.07 0.16
N TYR A 226 -23.67 19.14 0.39
CA TYR A 226 -23.28 20.13 -0.63
C TYR A 226 -21.76 20.35 -0.67
N SER A 227 -20.97 19.35 -0.29
CA SER A 227 -19.51 19.43 -0.28
C SER A 227 -18.92 19.76 -1.65
N TYR A 228 -17.87 20.58 -1.65
CA TYR A 228 -17.11 20.93 -2.85
C TYR A 228 -15.88 20.04 -3.00
N TYR A 229 -15.63 19.59 -4.23
CA TYR A 229 -14.55 18.66 -4.55
C TYR A 229 -13.40 19.29 -5.31
N GLY A 230 -13.68 20.37 -6.05
CA GLY A 230 -12.69 21.06 -6.83
C GLY A 230 -13.34 22.15 -7.67
N ASN A 231 -12.50 22.89 -8.38
CA ASN A 231 -12.92 23.93 -9.29
C ASN A 231 -12.15 23.81 -10.61
N GLY A 232 -12.68 24.41 -11.65
CA GLY A 232 -12.02 24.44 -12.95
C GLY A 232 -12.86 25.19 -13.95
N TYR A 233 -12.93 24.66 -15.17
CA TYR A 233 -13.63 25.31 -16.27
C TYR A 233 -14.33 24.29 -17.16
N ILE A 234 -15.40 24.75 -17.80
CA ILE A 234 -16.06 24.02 -18.88
C ILE A 234 -15.12 23.93 -20.08
N ASP A 235 -14.78 22.71 -20.53
CA ASP A 235 -13.92 22.53 -21.71
C ASP A 235 -14.72 22.45 -23.02
N SER A 236 -15.92 21.88 -22.97
CA SER A 236 -16.75 21.59 -24.13
C SER A 236 -18.23 21.70 -23.80
N GLU A 237 -19.09 21.50 -24.79
CA GLU A 237 -20.54 21.57 -24.59
C GLU A 237 -21.07 20.57 -23.59
N ASN A 238 -20.36 19.48 -23.25
CA ASN A 238 -20.82 18.50 -22.27
C ASN A 238 -19.73 18.09 -21.26
N GLY A 239 -18.60 18.82 -21.23
CA GLY A 239 -17.43 18.48 -20.44
C GLY A 239 -16.93 19.63 -19.57
N ALA A 240 -16.38 19.28 -18.41
CA ALA A 240 -15.56 20.17 -17.61
C ALA A 240 -14.26 19.50 -17.17
N PHE A 241 -13.19 20.31 -17.09
CA PHE A 241 -11.98 19.95 -16.38
C PHE A 241 -12.03 20.53 -14.97
N ILE A 242 -11.87 19.66 -13.97
CA ILE A 242 -11.87 20.04 -12.54
C ILE A 242 -10.54 19.69 -11.92
N PHE A 243 -9.94 20.65 -11.22
CA PHE A 243 -8.72 20.43 -10.44
C PHE A 243 -9.10 20.05 -9.01
N VAL A 244 -8.56 18.92 -8.56
CA VAL A 244 -8.79 18.36 -7.23
C VAL A 244 -7.47 18.28 -6.49
N ASN A 245 -7.43 18.82 -5.27
CA ASN A 245 -6.29 18.66 -4.37
C ASN A 245 -6.26 17.21 -3.87
N VAL A 246 -5.19 16.51 -4.23
CA VAL A 246 -4.91 15.14 -3.81
C VAL A 246 -3.47 15.03 -3.32
N PRO A 247 -3.12 13.99 -2.57
CA PRO A 247 -1.73 13.62 -2.33
C PRO A 247 -1.00 13.25 -3.62
N GLU A 248 0.33 13.26 -3.59
CA GLU A 248 1.14 12.72 -4.68
C GLU A 248 0.91 11.21 -4.81
N MET A 249 0.32 10.79 -5.93
CA MET A 249 0.06 9.40 -6.23
C MET A 249 1.31 8.74 -6.82
N ARG A 250 1.53 7.46 -6.53
CA ARG A 250 2.69 6.69 -7.03
C ARG A 250 2.76 6.64 -8.55
N VAL A 251 1.60 6.47 -9.19
CA VAL A 251 1.42 6.46 -10.64
C VAL A 251 0.14 7.21 -10.98
N GLU A 252 -0.11 7.42 -12.27
CA GLU A 252 -1.39 7.96 -12.74
C GLU A 252 -2.55 7.12 -12.20
N PRO A 253 -3.45 7.71 -11.38
CA PRO A 253 -4.49 6.94 -10.72
C PRO A 253 -5.66 6.69 -11.65
N THR A 254 -6.29 5.54 -11.48
CA THR A 254 -7.69 5.36 -11.89
C THR A 254 -8.59 6.24 -11.01
N VAL A 255 -9.63 6.80 -11.61
CA VAL A 255 -10.60 7.66 -10.92
C VAL A 255 -11.98 7.05 -11.03
N SER A 256 -12.66 6.92 -9.90
CA SER A 256 -14.07 6.57 -9.82
C SER A 256 -14.78 7.49 -8.84
N ALA A 257 -16.10 7.66 -9.01
CA ALA A 257 -16.90 8.47 -8.13
C ALA A 257 -18.20 7.75 -7.79
N SER A 258 -18.75 8.08 -6.62
CA SER A 258 -20.03 7.57 -6.15
C SER A 258 -20.85 8.69 -5.53
N GLY A 259 -22.17 8.56 -5.62
CA GLY A 259 -23.14 9.56 -5.24
C GLY A 259 -23.47 10.55 -6.37
N ASN A 260 -24.32 11.52 -6.05
CA ASN A 260 -24.82 12.50 -6.99
C ASN A 260 -23.99 13.78 -6.97
N PHE A 261 -23.58 14.24 -8.16
CA PHE A 261 -22.78 15.44 -8.32
C PHE A 261 -23.43 16.42 -9.30
N ILE A 262 -23.13 17.69 -9.11
CA ILE A 262 -23.46 18.78 -10.02
C ILE A 262 -22.23 19.61 -10.37
N LEU A 263 -22.23 20.16 -11.57
CA LEU A 263 -21.45 21.32 -11.94
C LEU A 263 -22.21 22.58 -11.53
N SER A 264 -21.65 23.32 -10.57
CA SER A 264 -22.21 24.55 -10.04
C SER A 264 -21.57 25.74 -10.75
N ILE A 265 -22.38 26.46 -11.53
CA ILE A 265 -22.04 27.72 -12.20
C ILE A 265 -23.01 28.82 -11.73
N PRO A 266 -22.73 30.12 -11.97
CA PRO A 266 -23.62 31.18 -11.52
C PRO A 266 -25.08 30.96 -11.96
N ARG A 267 -25.98 30.85 -10.97
CA ARG A 267 -27.45 30.67 -11.14
C ARG A 267 -27.89 29.38 -11.81
N LYS A 268 -27.01 28.39 -11.98
CA LYS A 268 -27.36 27.11 -12.62
C LYS A 268 -26.57 25.95 -12.00
N ALA A 269 -27.28 24.88 -11.67
CA ALA A 269 -26.70 23.59 -11.32
C ALA A 269 -26.96 22.61 -12.48
N ILE A 270 -25.96 21.82 -12.84
CA ILE A 270 -26.03 20.92 -13.99
C ILE A 270 -25.61 19.53 -13.54
N SER A 271 -26.49 18.56 -13.74
CA SER A 271 -26.24 17.17 -13.31
C SER A 271 -25.02 16.58 -14.01
N VAL A 272 -24.14 15.98 -13.22
CA VAL A 272 -22.99 15.22 -13.68
C VAL A 272 -23.42 13.81 -14.05
N THR A 273 -22.98 13.34 -15.20
CA THR A 273 -23.25 11.97 -15.69
C THR A 273 -22.10 11.02 -15.42
N SER A 274 -20.86 11.51 -15.43
CA SER A 274 -19.68 10.70 -15.13
C SER A 274 -18.52 11.57 -14.67
N ILE A 275 -17.65 10.97 -13.87
CA ILE A 275 -16.35 11.51 -13.46
C ILE A 275 -15.31 10.46 -13.82
N SER A 276 -14.23 10.91 -14.47
CA SER A 276 -13.15 10.04 -14.93
C SER A 276 -11.80 10.73 -14.81
N TYR A 277 -10.73 9.96 -15.01
CA TYR A 277 -9.37 10.50 -15.03
C TYR A 277 -9.22 11.50 -16.19
N GLY A 278 -8.73 12.70 -15.88
CA GLY A 278 -8.56 13.76 -16.85
C GLY A 278 -7.10 14.08 -17.17
N GLY A 279 -6.11 13.33 -16.65
CA GLY A 279 -4.69 13.64 -16.78
C GLY A 279 -4.08 14.25 -15.50
N ALA A 280 -2.76 14.11 -15.34
CA ALA A 280 -2.02 14.75 -14.27
C ALA A 280 -1.56 16.16 -14.67
N SER A 281 -1.60 17.12 -13.74
CA SER A 281 -0.68 18.25 -13.80
C SER A 281 0.62 17.86 -13.09
N THR A 282 1.75 18.38 -13.53
CA THR A 282 3.11 17.99 -13.11
C THR A 282 3.43 18.15 -11.61
N ASN A 283 2.53 18.68 -10.78
CA ASN A 283 2.81 19.07 -9.39
C ASN A 283 1.75 18.62 -8.36
N GLY A 284 1.13 17.44 -8.53
CA GLY A 284 0.22 16.88 -7.52
C GLY A 284 -1.20 17.46 -7.50
N PHE A 285 -1.58 18.28 -8.49
CA PHE A 285 -3.00 18.54 -8.77
C PHE A 285 -3.50 17.52 -9.77
N ASN A 286 -4.44 16.68 -9.35
CA ASN A 286 -5.12 15.79 -10.28
C ASN A 286 -6.20 16.58 -11.00
N ARG A 287 -6.17 16.53 -12.33
CA ARG A 287 -7.28 16.97 -13.17
C ARG A 287 -8.20 15.78 -13.41
N ILE A 288 -9.48 15.96 -13.14
CA ILE A 288 -10.52 15.00 -13.51
C ILE A 288 -11.33 15.56 -14.68
N SER A 289 -11.83 14.66 -15.52
CA SER A 289 -12.79 14.97 -16.56
C SER A 289 -14.18 14.67 -16.04
N VAL A 290 -15.08 15.65 -16.15
CA VAL A 290 -16.47 15.55 -15.69
C VAL A 290 -17.40 15.73 -16.88
N SER A 291 -18.27 14.76 -17.13
CA SER A 291 -19.30 14.85 -18.17
C SER A 291 -20.64 15.27 -17.56
N ALA A 292 -21.43 16.04 -18.29
CA ALA A 292 -22.73 16.56 -17.82
C ALA A 292 -23.80 16.58 -18.93
N THR A 293 -25.07 16.77 -18.55
CA THR A 293 -26.26 16.56 -19.40
C THR A 293 -26.66 17.70 -20.37
N SER A 294 -25.83 18.70 -20.68
CA SER A 294 -26.33 19.88 -21.45
C SER A 294 -25.24 20.74 -22.06
N SER A 295 -25.57 21.53 -23.11
CA SER A 295 -24.77 22.58 -23.79
C SER A 295 -24.15 23.63 -22.86
N LEU A 296 -23.04 23.27 -22.22
CA LEU A 296 -22.19 24.14 -21.42
C LEU A 296 -21.49 25.16 -22.32
N THR A 297 -21.25 26.36 -21.79
CA THR A 297 -20.43 27.37 -22.48
C THR A 297 -18.97 27.17 -22.13
N SER A 298 -18.16 26.78 -23.12
CA SER A 298 -16.71 26.59 -22.93
C SER A 298 -16.03 27.82 -22.32
N ASN A 299 -14.99 27.60 -21.52
CA ASN A 299 -14.25 28.58 -20.73
C ASN A 299 -15.03 29.24 -19.58
N THR A 300 -16.19 28.69 -19.21
CA THR A 300 -16.92 29.15 -18.01
C THR A 300 -16.30 28.56 -16.74
N PRO A 301 -15.99 29.37 -15.70
CA PRO A 301 -15.56 28.86 -14.41
C PRO A 301 -16.65 28.00 -13.73
N VAL A 302 -16.25 26.90 -13.10
CA VAL A 302 -17.18 25.94 -12.51
C VAL A 302 -16.64 25.34 -11.22
N MET A 303 -17.54 24.95 -10.31
CA MET A 303 -17.24 24.12 -9.15
C MET A 303 -17.90 22.76 -9.28
N LEU A 304 -17.18 21.70 -8.89
CA LEU A 304 -17.75 20.37 -8.71
C LEU A 304 -18.26 20.24 -7.27
N GLN A 305 -19.53 19.88 -7.13
CA GLN A 305 -20.24 19.86 -5.85
C GLN A 305 -21.12 18.62 -5.73
N ALA A 306 -21.32 18.13 -4.50
CA ALA A 306 -22.35 17.15 -4.20
C ALA A 306 -23.76 17.73 -4.40
N ASP A 307 -24.70 16.91 -4.87
CA ASP A 307 -26.09 17.28 -5.10
C ASP A 307 -26.99 16.78 -3.97
N ASN A 308 -27.03 17.52 -2.87
CA ASN A 308 -27.74 17.16 -1.65
C ASN A 308 -27.47 15.70 -1.17
N ASP A 309 -26.22 15.25 -1.31
CA ASP A 309 -25.83 13.85 -1.12
C ASP A 309 -24.60 13.72 -0.20
N THR A 310 -24.82 13.16 0.99
CA THR A 310 -23.80 12.97 2.04
C THR A 310 -22.95 11.71 1.81
N SER A 311 -23.31 10.86 0.86
CA SER A 311 -22.59 9.63 0.54
C SER A 311 -21.50 9.82 -0.52
N THR A 312 -21.39 11.03 -1.06
CA THR A 312 -20.48 11.33 -2.18
C THR A 312 -19.01 11.10 -1.83
N TYR A 313 -18.29 10.53 -2.80
CA TYR A 313 -16.83 10.47 -2.78
C TYR A 313 -16.24 10.34 -4.19
N ILE A 314 -14.97 10.73 -4.31
CA ILE A 314 -14.14 10.48 -5.48
C ILE A 314 -12.91 9.69 -5.02
N ASP A 315 -12.71 8.53 -5.61
CA ASP A 315 -11.58 7.65 -5.37
C ASP A 315 -10.52 7.84 -6.44
N PHE A 316 -9.27 7.89 -5.98
CA PHE A 316 -8.07 7.91 -6.79
C PHE A 316 -7.27 6.66 -6.41
N SER A 317 -7.20 5.66 -7.29
CA SER A 317 -6.48 4.41 -7.02
C SER A 317 -5.31 4.23 -7.97
N ALA A 318 -4.13 4.07 -7.37
CA ALA A 318 -2.84 3.72 -7.95
C ALA A 318 -2.30 2.41 -7.34
N ASP A 319 -3.22 1.56 -6.86
CA ASP A 319 -2.91 0.27 -6.26
C ASP A 319 -2.15 -0.65 -7.25
N LEU A 320 -1.30 -1.54 -6.72
CA LEU A 320 -0.41 -2.46 -7.48
C LEU A 320 -1.08 -3.79 -7.76
#